data_AF-A0A946EME1-F1
#
_entry.id   AF-A0A946EME1-F1
#
_cell.length_a   1.000
_cell.length_b   1.000
_cell.length_c   1.000
_cell.angle_alpha   90.00
_cell.angle_beta   90.00
_cell.angle_gamma   90.00
#
_symmetry.space_group_name_H-M   'P 1'
#
loop_
_entity.id
_entity.type
_entity.pdbx_description
1 polymer ?
#
loop_
_entity_poly.entity_id
_entity_poly.type
_entity_poly.pdbx_seq_one_letter_code
_entity_poly.pdbx_strand_id
1 'polypeptide(L)'
;MAAEDSVSKNEGPAATRIGRPLLKMGGCLVVLLVAISVGGLISMWMVLSGGLQDTPLLLPPLVHAPQMTEAMESWPPTQGSASFTLDQWNLILADELGRLVASNELSSGSGIRLISQPDGRIRGLITLGFPEEQQQVSWLLRGKFINIEMIGTVVIHDGVIEDAKLDLYQWGSIYKGKDLTREQSIESLEKVIQDLKKFPWASIPIRHLEYDGEQLRITTGE
;
A
#
# COMPACT_ATOMS: atom_id res chain seq x y z
N MET A 1 23.43 -68.70 -64.00
CA MET A 1 22.46 -67.76 -63.42
C MET A 1 23.21 -67.02 -62.32
N ALA A 2 23.98 -65.99 -62.68
CA ALA A 2 23.58 -64.59 -62.93
C ALA A 2 23.18 -63.93 -61.60
N ALA A 3 23.72 -62.81 -61.14
CA ALA A 3 24.47 -61.69 -61.74
C ALA A 3 25.33 -61.06 -60.60
N GLU A 4 26.57 -60.57 -60.82
CA GLU A 4 26.91 -59.17 -61.19
C GLU A 4 26.17 -58.13 -60.32
N ASP A 5 26.76 -57.10 -59.72
CA ASP A 5 27.95 -56.29 -60.04
C ASP A 5 28.19 -55.42 -58.77
N SER A 6 29.39 -55.41 -58.16
CA SER A 6 30.48 -54.43 -58.34
C SER A 6 30.29 -53.03 -57.69
N VAL A 7 31.45 -52.52 -57.26
CA VAL A 7 31.82 -51.10 -57.03
C VAL A 7 31.65 -50.49 -55.63
N SER A 8 32.79 -50.58 -54.92
CA SER A 8 33.60 -49.45 -54.43
C SER A 8 32.93 -48.30 -53.67
N LYS A 9 33.32 -48.19 -52.40
CA LYS A 9 33.40 -46.97 -51.59
C LYS A 9 33.71 -45.75 -52.46
N ASN A 10 32.79 -44.78 -52.44
CA ASN A 10 33.06 -43.42 -52.86
C ASN A 10 32.81 -42.52 -51.65
N GLU A 11 33.87 -41.89 -51.16
CA GLU A 11 33.80 -40.84 -50.15
C GLU A 11 33.06 -39.65 -50.75
N GLY A 12 31.89 -39.32 -50.21
CA GLY A 12 31.31 -37.99 -50.34
C GLY A 12 31.74 -37.15 -49.13
N PRO A 13 32.20 -35.91 -49.30
CA PRO A 13 32.72 -35.10 -48.21
C PRO A 13 31.62 -34.92 -47.16
N ALA A 14 31.98 -35.10 -45.89
CA ALA A 14 31.19 -34.62 -44.78
C ALA A 14 30.85 -33.16 -45.09
N ALA A 15 29.58 -32.88 -45.41
CA ALA A 15 29.09 -31.53 -45.50
C ALA A 15 29.23 -30.96 -44.09
N THR A 16 30.35 -30.30 -43.87
CA THR A 16 30.66 -29.50 -42.71
C THR A 16 29.46 -28.58 -42.56
N ARG A 17 28.55 -28.89 -41.63
CA ARG A 17 27.58 -27.91 -41.18
C ARG A 17 28.43 -26.82 -40.56
N ILE A 18 28.73 -25.79 -41.36
CA ILE A 18 29.24 -24.51 -40.90
C ILE A 18 28.10 -23.97 -40.04
N GLY A 19 28.05 -24.43 -38.79
CA GLY A 19 27.08 -24.01 -37.81
C GLY A 19 27.38 -22.55 -37.58
N ARG A 20 26.63 -21.66 -38.23
CA ARG A 20 26.80 -20.22 -38.17
C ARG A 20 26.67 -19.80 -36.70
N PRO A 21 27.78 -19.64 -35.94
CA PRO A 21 27.71 -19.47 -34.49
C PRO A 21 27.10 -18.11 -34.18
N LEU A 22 27.36 -17.13 -35.04
CA LEU A 22 26.81 -15.77 -35.01
C LEU A 22 25.28 -15.74 -35.15
N LEU A 23 24.68 -16.61 -35.96
CA LEU A 23 23.21 -16.69 -36.09
C LEU A 23 22.58 -17.36 -34.86
N LYS A 24 23.25 -18.35 -34.26
CA LYS A 24 22.84 -18.95 -32.99
C LYS A 24 23.01 -17.97 -31.82
N MET A 25 24.09 -17.19 -31.80
CA MET A 25 24.34 -16.14 -30.81
C MET A 25 23.33 -15.01 -30.93
N GLY A 26 23.03 -14.57 -32.16
CA GLY A 26 22.00 -13.56 -32.43
C GLY A 26 20.61 -14.05 -32.01
N GLY A 27 20.26 -15.29 -32.31
CA GLY A 27 19.03 -15.92 -31.82
C GLY A 27 18.96 -15.98 -30.29
N CYS A 28 20.05 -16.34 -29.63
CA CYS A 28 20.13 -16.38 -28.16
C CYS A 28 20.00 -14.98 -27.53
N LEU A 29 20.65 -13.97 -28.12
CA LEU A 29 20.57 -12.57 -27.69
C LEU A 29 19.13 -12.03 -27.83
N VAL A 30 18.46 -12.34 -28.93
CA VAL A 30 17.06 -11.94 -29.15
C VAL A 30 16.14 -12.61 -28.13
N VAL A 31 16.32 -13.90 -27.86
CA VAL A 31 15.55 -14.61 -26.83
C VAL A 31 15.80 -14.01 -25.44
N LEU A 32 17.04 -13.63 -25.13
CA LEU A 32 17.38 -13.02 -23.84
C LEU A 32 16.76 -11.62 -23.69
N LEU A 33 16.78 -10.80 -24.74
CA LEU A 33 16.12 -9.49 -24.75
C LEU A 33 14.61 -9.63 -24.59
N VAL A 34 13.99 -10.57 -25.32
CA VAL A 34 12.55 -10.85 -25.17
C VAL A 34 12.23 -11.34 -23.77
N ALA A 35 13.05 -12.22 -23.19
CA ALA A 35 12.85 -12.71 -21.82
C ALA A 35 12.97 -11.59 -20.77
N ILE A 36 13.93 -10.66 -20.94
CA ILE A 36 14.07 -9.49 -20.06
C ILE A 36 12.88 -8.54 -20.23
N SER A 37 12.45 -8.26 -21.46
CA SER A 37 11.29 -7.40 -21.72
C SER A 37 9.99 -8.00 -21.19
N VAL A 38 9.76 -9.29 -21.41
CA VAL A 38 8.57 -10.00 -20.93
C VAL A 38 8.61 -10.15 -19.41
N GLY A 39 9.77 -10.51 -18.83
CA GLY A 39 9.95 -10.55 -17.37
C GLY A 39 9.75 -9.19 -16.73
N GLY A 40 10.25 -8.12 -17.36
CA GLY A 40 10.03 -6.74 -16.96
C GLY A 40 8.56 -6.34 -17.06
N LEU A 41 7.87 -6.68 -18.15
CA LEU A 41 6.43 -6.44 -18.34
C LEU A 41 5.58 -7.21 -17.33
N ILE A 42 5.91 -8.46 -17.01
CA ILE A 42 5.19 -9.25 -16.00
C ILE A 42 5.46 -8.70 -14.60
N SER A 43 6.69 -8.31 -14.29
CA SER A 43 7.04 -7.72 -12.99
C SER A 43 6.37 -6.36 -12.81
N MET A 44 6.43 -5.52 -13.84
CA MET A 44 5.69 -4.26 -13.91
C MET A 44 4.19 -4.53 -13.79
N TRP A 45 3.63 -5.49 -14.54
CA TRP A 45 2.22 -5.83 -14.45
C TRP A 45 1.86 -6.33 -13.07
N MET A 46 2.61 -7.22 -12.41
CA MET A 46 2.34 -7.64 -11.02
C MET A 46 2.45 -6.49 -10.02
N VAL A 47 3.34 -5.52 -10.23
CA VAL A 47 3.42 -4.29 -9.42
C VAL A 47 2.23 -3.36 -9.69
N LEU A 48 1.76 -3.28 -10.93
CA LEU A 48 0.63 -2.47 -11.38
C LEU A 48 -0.75 -3.09 -11.07
N SER A 49 -0.86 -4.41 -11.18
CA SER A 49 -2.10 -5.21 -11.12
C SER A 49 -2.29 -5.87 -9.76
N GLY A 50 -1.23 -6.00 -8.96
CA GLY A 50 -1.28 -6.62 -7.64
C GLY A 50 -1.60 -5.66 -6.49
N GLY A 51 -1.41 -4.35 -6.64
CA GLY A 51 -1.24 -3.50 -5.45
C GLY A 51 -2.52 -2.87 -4.91
N LEU A 52 -3.23 -2.15 -5.76
CA LEU A 52 -4.21 -1.15 -5.32
C LEU A 52 -5.60 -1.51 -5.83
N GLN A 53 -6.55 -1.43 -4.91
CA GLN A 53 -7.90 -1.88 -5.16
C GLN A 53 -8.67 -0.79 -5.91
N ASP A 54 -9.56 -1.21 -6.80
CA ASP A 54 -10.46 -0.30 -7.52
C ASP A 54 -11.69 0.05 -6.68
N THR A 55 -11.83 -0.63 -5.54
CA THR A 55 -12.93 -0.50 -4.59
C THR A 55 -12.41 -0.14 -3.21
N PRO A 56 -13.10 0.75 -2.48
CA PRO A 56 -12.74 1.07 -1.09
C PRO A 56 -12.99 -0.12 -0.16
N LEU A 57 -12.34 -0.12 1.01
CA LEU A 57 -12.75 -0.99 2.11
C LEU A 57 -14.17 -0.67 2.56
N LEU A 58 -14.93 -1.70 2.92
CA LEU A 58 -16.22 -1.53 3.58
C LEU A 58 -15.99 -1.05 5.01
N LEU A 59 -16.17 0.25 5.20
CA LEU A 59 -16.09 0.88 6.52
C LEU A 59 -17.41 0.65 7.28
N PRO A 60 -17.36 0.23 8.54
CA PRO A 60 -18.54 0.23 9.39
C PRO A 60 -19.19 1.62 9.43
N PRO A 61 -20.53 1.69 9.53
CA PRO A 61 -21.22 2.95 9.68
C PRO A 61 -20.75 3.65 10.96
N LEU A 62 -20.81 4.98 10.96
CA LEU A 62 -20.67 5.75 12.20
C LEU A 62 -21.81 5.30 13.12
N VAL A 63 -21.46 4.72 14.28
CA VAL A 63 -22.43 4.42 15.33
C VAL A 63 -23.05 5.75 15.75
N HIS A 64 -24.33 5.77 16.12
CA HIS A 64 -25.08 6.97 16.51
C HIS A 64 -24.29 7.79 17.53
N ALA A 65 -23.55 8.78 17.05
CA ALA A 65 -22.61 9.55 17.83
C ALA A 65 -23.17 10.98 18.00
N PRO A 66 -22.94 11.60 19.18
CA PRO A 66 -23.44 12.92 19.52
C PRO A 66 -23.02 13.98 18.50
N GLN A 67 -23.74 15.11 18.50
CA GLN A 67 -23.42 16.27 17.64
C GLN A 67 -21.94 16.66 17.78
N MET A 68 -21.34 17.07 16.66
CA MET A 68 -19.98 17.59 16.62
C MET A 68 -19.87 18.77 17.60
N THR A 69 -18.86 18.73 18.47
CA THR A 69 -18.64 19.79 19.47
C THR A 69 -17.66 20.83 18.92
N GLU A 70 -17.69 22.05 19.47
CA GLU A 70 -16.78 23.13 19.05
C GLU A 70 -15.29 22.71 19.13
N ALA A 71 -14.91 21.96 20.16
CA ALA A 71 -13.55 21.43 20.31
C ALA A 71 -13.15 20.42 19.21
N MET A 72 -14.12 19.71 18.63
CA MET A 72 -13.91 18.77 17.53
C MET A 72 -13.85 19.52 16.19
N GLU A 73 -14.67 20.56 16.01
CA GLU A 73 -14.65 21.42 14.83
C GLU A 73 -13.34 22.22 14.72
N SER A 74 -12.72 22.55 15.86
CA SER A 74 -11.43 23.22 15.92
C SER A 74 -10.22 22.29 15.70
N TRP A 75 -10.40 21.08 15.16
CA TRP A 75 -9.30 20.17 14.85
C TRP A 75 -8.63 20.51 13.50
N PRO A 76 -7.28 20.42 13.38
CA PRO A 76 -6.32 20.18 14.46
C PRO A 76 -6.23 21.38 15.41
N PRO A 77 -6.00 21.15 16.72
CA PRO A 77 -5.96 22.23 17.70
C PRO A 77 -4.85 23.20 17.33
N THR A 78 -5.16 24.50 17.38
CA THR A 78 -4.16 25.56 17.20
C THR A 78 -3.10 25.54 18.31
N GLN A 79 -3.45 25.09 19.52
CA GLN A 79 -2.51 24.83 20.62
C GLN A 79 -3.00 23.66 21.49
N GLY A 80 -2.08 22.82 21.94
CA GLY A 80 -2.32 21.83 22.99
C GLY A 80 -2.66 20.41 22.52
N SER A 81 -3.23 19.63 23.43
CA SER A 81 -3.59 18.22 23.23
C SER A 81 -5.10 18.04 23.16
N ALA A 82 -5.56 17.18 22.26
CA ALA A 82 -6.94 16.72 22.22
C ALA A 82 -7.04 15.28 22.76
N SER A 83 -8.10 15.00 23.52
CA SER A 83 -8.40 13.66 24.02
C SER A 83 -9.88 13.39 23.80
N PHE A 84 -10.18 12.40 22.95
CA PHE A 84 -11.54 12.06 22.57
C PHE A 84 -11.73 10.55 22.54
N THR A 85 -12.98 10.09 22.67
CA THR A 85 -13.31 8.67 22.44
C THR A 85 -13.11 8.31 20.98
N LEU A 86 -13.00 7.01 20.66
CA LEU A 86 -12.85 6.57 19.27
C LEU A 86 -14.03 6.98 18.38
N ASP A 87 -15.26 7.02 18.92
CA ASP A 87 -16.45 7.47 18.17
C ASP A 87 -16.37 8.96 17.82
N GLN A 88 -15.88 9.79 18.75
CA GLN A 88 -15.64 11.21 18.49
C GLN A 88 -14.51 11.42 17.46
N TRP A 89 -13.42 10.66 17.55
CA TRP A 89 -12.38 10.68 16.52
C TRP A 89 -12.90 10.24 15.14
N ASN A 90 -13.76 9.22 15.10
CA ASN A 90 -14.40 8.78 13.87
C ASN A 90 -15.24 9.89 13.22
N LEU A 91 -15.88 10.76 14.01
CA LEU A 91 -16.59 11.94 13.50
C LEU A 91 -15.61 12.99 12.95
N ILE A 92 -14.58 13.35 13.70
CA ILE A 92 -13.55 14.31 13.26
C ILE A 92 -12.92 13.86 11.93
N LEU A 93 -12.52 12.59 11.86
CA LEU A 93 -11.89 12.03 10.67
C LEU A 93 -12.88 11.94 9.48
N ALA A 94 -14.16 11.68 9.75
CA ALA A 94 -15.18 11.67 8.70
C ALA A 94 -15.47 13.06 8.15
N ASP A 95 -15.51 14.09 8.99
CA ASP A 95 -15.65 15.48 8.56
C ASP A 95 -14.45 15.93 7.71
N GLU A 96 -13.23 15.69 8.21
CA GLU A 96 -12.00 16.07 7.50
C GLU A 96 -11.89 15.39 6.14
N LEU A 97 -12.09 14.08 6.07
CA LEU A 97 -12.08 13.35 4.81
C LEU A 97 -13.26 13.75 3.91
N GLY A 98 -14.40 14.10 4.49
CA GLY A 98 -15.54 14.66 3.77
C GLY A 98 -15.20 15.96 3.05
N ARG A 99 -14.44 16.86 3.71
CA ARG A 99 -13.93 18.10 3.08
C ARG A 99 -12.98 17.81 1.93
N LEU A 100 -12.06 16.86 2.10
CA LEU A 100 -11.11 16.46 1.05
C LEU A 100 -11.78 15.77 -0.15
N VAL A 101 -12.86 15.02 0.09
CA VAL A 101 -13.69 14.47 -0.98
C VAL A 101 -14.44 15.60 -1.71
N ALA A 102 -14.99 16.57 -0.97
CA ALA A 102 -15.67 17.71 -1.55
C ALA A 102 -14.73 18.64 -2.35
N SER A 103 -13.46 18.77 -1.95
CA SER A 103 -12.43 19.52 -2.69
C SER A 103 -11.82 18.75 -3.86
N ASN A 104 -12.26 17.50 -4.10
CA ASN A 104 -11.72 16.60 -5.12
C ASN A 104 -10.23 16.27 -4.93
N GLU A 105 -9.75 16.30 -3.69
CA GLU A 105 -8.42 15.80 -3.31
C GLU A 105 -8.43 14.29 -3.04
N LEU A 106 -9.59 13.77 -2.63
CA LEU A 106 -9.85 12.33 -2.43
C LEU A 106 -11.11 11.90 -3.20
N SER A 107 -11.16 10.63 -3.59
CA SER A 107 -12.35 10.04 -4.22
C SER A 107 -13.43 9.72 -3.21
N SER A 108 -14.69 9.75 -3.67
CA SER A 108 -15.82 9.22 -2.92
C SER A 108 -15.57 7.77 -2.47
N GLY A 109 -15.87 7.47 -1.20
CA GLY A 109 -15.54 6.18 -0.58
C GLY A 109 -14.24 6.18 0.23
N SER A 110 -13.48 7.28 0.22
CA SER A 110 -12.38 7.48 1.17
C SER A 110 -12.92 7.66 2.59
N GLY A 111 -12.20 7.18 3.59
CA GLY A 111 -12.65 7.20 4.97
C GLY A 111 -11.69 6.48 5.93
N ILE A 112 -11.81 6.80 7.21
CA ILE A 112 -11.09 6.12 8.30
C ILE A 112 -12.09 5.69 9.38
N ARG A 113 -11.88 4.49 9.93
CA ARG A 113 -12.59 3.99 11.11
C ARG A 113 -11.62 3.42 12.14
N LEU A 114 -11.77 3.87 13.37
CA LEU A 114 -11.11 3.35 14.56
C LEU A 114 -12.13 2.56 15.37
N ILE A 115 -11.77 1.34 15.76
CA ILE A 115 -12.66 0.42 16.47
C ILE A 115 -11.89 -0.14 17.66
N SER A 116 -12.44 0.02 18.87
CA SER A 116 -11.86 -0.59 20.07
C SER A 116 -11.99 -2.11 19.99
N GLN A 117 -10.93 -2.82 20.39
CA GLN A 117 -10.94 -4.27 20.53
C GLN A 117 -11.10 -4.65 22.02
N PRO A 118 -11.74 -5.78 22.34
CA PRO A 118 -11.98 -6.20 23.72
C PRO A 118 -10.73 -6.36 24.60
N ASP A 119 -9.56 -6.47 23.97
CA ASP A 119 -8.26 -6.64 24.63
C ASP A 119 -7.48 -5.32 24.78
N GLY A 120 -8.14 -4.17 24.57
CA GLY A 120 -7.54 -2.85 24.74
C GLY A 120 -6.78 -2.33 23.51
N ARG A 121 -6.81 -3.05 22.39
CA ARG A 121 -6.18 -2.60 21.13
C ARG A 121 -7.12 -1.78 20.27
N ILE A 122 -6.55 -1.12 19.25
CA ILE A 122 -7.33 -0.43 18.22
C ILE A 122 -7.22 -1.22 16.92
N ARG A 123 -8.37 -1.42 16.25
CA ARG A 123 -8.45 -1.77 14.83
C ARG A 123 -8.68 -0.50 14.02
N GLY A 124 -7.74 -0.17 13.15
CA GLY A 124 -7.81 0.92 12.19
C GLY A 124 -8.13 0.38 10.79
N LEU A 125 -9.20 0.90 10.19
CA LEU A 125 -9.57 0.66 8.79
C LEU A 125 -9.43 1.98 8.04
N ILE A 126 -8.56 2.02 7.04
CA ILE A 126 -8.24 3.23 6.29
C ILE A 126 -8.44 2.92 4.81
N THR A 127 -9.22 3.75 4.12
CA THR A 127 -9.38 3.70 2.66
C THR A 127 -9.20 5.10 2.11
N LEU A 128 -8.25 5.28 1.20
CA LEU A 128 -7.92 6.58 0.59
C LEU A 128 -7.92 6.41 -0.92
N GLY A 129 -8.94 6.94 -1.57
CA GLY A 129 -9.07 6.93 -3.03
C GLY A 129 -8.56 8.21 -3.66
N PHE A 130 -7.95 8.12 -4.83
CA PHE A 130 -7.45 9.29 -5.57
C PHE A 130 -8.23 9.47 -6.86
N PRO A 131 -8.79 10.66 -7.15
CA PRO A 131 -9.50 10.90 -8.40
C PRO A 131 -8.62 10.63 -9.63
N GLU A 132 -9.24 10.12 -10.70
CA GLU A 132 -8.53 9.76 -11.93
C GLU A 132 -7.85 10.98 -12.59
N GLU A 133 -8.48 12.14 -12.45
CA GLU A 133 -8.04 13.44 -12.99
C GLU A 133 -6.90 14.09 -12.19
N GLN A 134 -6.56 13.58 -10.99
CA GLN A 134 -5.66 14.26 -10.06
C GLN A 134 -4.20 14.17 -10.52
N GLN A 135 -3.67 15.28 -11.05
CA GLN A 135 -2.33 15.30 -11.65
C GLN A 135 -1.18 15.29 -10.63
N GLN A 136 -1.44 15.71 -9.39
CA GLN A 136 -0.43 15.81 -8.33
C GLN A 136 -0.01 14.45 -7.76
N VAL A 137 -0.81 13.40 -7.98
CA VAL A 137 -0.48 12.04 -7.56
C VAL A 137 0.04 11.22 -8.73
N SER A 138 0.87 10.22 -8.42
CA SER A 138 1.37 9.26 -9.41
C SER A 138 0.20 8.67 -10.20
N TRP A 139 0.36 8.55 -11.52
CA TRP A 139 -0.65 7.95 -12.40
C TRP A 139 -1.05 6.54 -11.98
N LEU A 140 -0.19 5.86 -11.22
CA LEU A 140 -0.43 4.54 -10.62
C LEU A 140 -1.53 4.53 -9.54
N LEU A 141 -1.75 5.66 -8.87
CA LEU A 141 -2.70 5.79 -7.77
C LEU A 141 -4.05 6.36 -8.23
N ARG A 142 -4.08 6.98 -9.41
CA ARG A 142 -5.26 7.64 -9.98
C ARG A 142 -6.36 6.64 -10.28
N GLY A 143 -7.57 6.93 -9.80
CA GLY A 143 -8.72 6.03 -9.89
C GLY A 143 -8.62 4.79 -8.98
N LYS A 144 -7.67 4.75 -8.05
CA LYS A 144 -7.42 3.60 -7.16
C LYS A 144 -7.54 4.00 -5.69
N PHE A 145 -7.70 2.98 -4.84
CA PHE A 145 -7.78 3.10 -3.40
C PHE A 145 -6.57 2.46 -2.70
N ILE A 146 -5.97 3.21 -1.78
CA ILE A 146 -5.09 2.69 -0.74
C ILE A 146 -5.96 2.19 0.41
N ASN A 147 -6.00 0.87 0.56
CA ASN A 147 -6.78 0.19 1.59
C ASN A 147 -5.84 -0.40 2.63
N ILE A 148 -5.88 0.08 3.88
CA ILE A 148 -5.04 -0.40 4.97
C ILE A 148 -5.93 -0.89 6.11
N GLU A 149 -5.62 -2.08 6.59
CA GLU A 149 -6.16 -2.60 7.84
C GLU A 149 -5.01 -2.87 8.82
N MET A 150 -5.16 -2.35 10.03
CA MET A 150 -4.21 -2.53 11.13
C MET A 150 -4.95 -2.89 12.40
N ILE A 151 -4.40 -3.81 13.19
CA ILE A 151 -4.87 -4.12 14.54
C ILE A 151 -3.66 -4.11 15.46
N GLY A 152 -3.70 -3.29 16.51
CA GLY A 152 -2.57 -3.22 17.44
C GLY A 152 -2.61 -2.03 18.39
N THR A 153 -1.45 -1.77 18.98
CA THR A 153 -1.16 -0.57 19.79
C THR A 153 -0.07 0.24 19.10
N VAL A 154 -0.12 1.55 19.33
CA VAL A 154 0.91 2.50 18.89
C VAL A 154 1.07 3.59 19.95
N VAL A 155 2.31 3.90 20.29
CA VAL A 155 2.69 5.02 21.15
C VAL A 155 3.72 5.85 20.40
N ILE A 156 3.41 7.13 20.20
CA ILE A 156 4.30 8.10 19.57
C ILE A 156 4.60 9.19 20.58
N HIS A 157 5.87 9.46 20.87
CA HIS A 157 6.32 10.57 21.70
C HIS A 157 7.36 11.41 20.95
N ASP A 158 7.24 12.73 21.06
CA ASP A 158 8.03 13.72 20.33
C ASP A 158 8.22 13.41 18.83
N GLY A 159 7.16 12.88 18.20
CA GLY A 159 7.12 12.52 16.78
C GLY A 159 7.85 11.21 16.41
N VAL A 160 8.33 10.47 17.40
CA VAL A 160 8.99 9.16 17.23
C VAL A 160 8.07 8.04 17.71
N ILE A 161 7.99 6.95 16.96
CA ILE A 161 7.24 5.75 17.38
C ILE A 161 8.07 5.05 18.46
N GLU A 162 7.70 5.24 19.72
CA GLU A 162 8.41 4.62 20.85
C GLU A 162 8.01 3.17 21.04
N ASP A 163 6.73 2.84 20.82
CA ASP A 163 6.24 1.48 20.93
C ASP A 163 5.14 1.18 19.92
N ALA A 164 5.16 -0.04 19.39
CA ALA A 164 4.11 -0.54 18.53
C ALA A 164 4.05 -2.06 18.58
N LYS A 165 2.84 -2.60 18.63
CA LYS A 165 2.59 -4.04 18.50
C LYS A 165 1.41 -4.25 17.56
N LEU A 166 1.72 -4.65 16.33
CA LEU A 166 0.72 -4.96 15.31
C LEU A 166 0.47 -6.47 15.25
N ASP A 167 -0.76 -6.87 15.49
CA ASP A 167 -1.20 -8.25 15.29
C ASP A 167 -1.66 -8.52 13.86
N LEU A 168 -2.06 -7.46 13.16
CA LEU A 168 -2.43 -7.49 11.76
C LEU A 168 -1.93 -6.23 11.07
N TYR A 169 -1.27 -6.40 9.93
CA TYR A 169 -1.04 -5.34 8.96
C TYR A 169 -1.32 -5.87 7.55
N GLN A 170 -2.27 -5.24 6.86
CA GLN A 170 -2.72 -5.64 5.53
C GLN A 170 -2.86 -4.42 4.62
N TRP A 171 -2.48 -4.60 3.35
CA TRP A 171 -2.63 -3.60 2.29
C TRP A 171 -3.46 -4.17 1.14
N GLY A 172 -4.69 -3.67 0.95
CA GLY A 172 -5.66 -4.25 0.02
C GLY A 172 -5.97 -5.71 0.35
N SER A 173 -5.79 -6.60 -0.61
CA SER A 173 -5.87 -8.06 -0.42
C SER A 173 -4.51 -8.70 -0.10
N ILE A 174 -3.43 -7.92 -0.02
CA ILE A 174 -2.08 -8.42 0.26
C ILE A 174 -1.83 -8.38 1.76
N TYR A 175 -1.70 -9.57 2.32
CA TYR A 175 -1.24 -9.76 3.68
C TYR A 175 0.22 -9.33 3.83
N LYS A 176 0.52 -8.41 4.76
CA LYS A 176 1.89 -7.95 5.00
C LYS A 176 2.48 -8.53 6.29
N GLY A 177 1.67 -8.80 7.31
CA GLY A 177 2.15 -9.45 8.53
C GLY A 177 1.08 -9.79 9.56
N LYS A 178 1.33 -10.88 10.31
CA LYS A 178 0.58 -11.32 11.50
C LYS A 178 1.50 -11.33 12.69
N ASP A 179 0.97 -10.98 13.87
CA ASP A 179 1.67 -11.14 15.15
C ASP A 179 3.10 -10.56 15.11
N LEU A 180 3.26 -9.42 14.42
CA LEU A 180 4.55 -8.81 14.10
C LEU A 180 5.36 -8.52 15.36
N THR A 181 6.69 -8.64 15.31
CA THR A 181 7.52 -8.19 16.44
C THR A 181 7.39 -6.69 16.62
N ARG A 182 7.86 -6.17 17.76
CA ARG A 182 7.87 -4.73 18.04
C ARG A 182 8.64 -3.97 16.96
N GLU A 183 9.83 -4.45 16.59
CA GLU A 183 10.67 -3.82 15.56
C GLU A 183 9.98 -3.81 14.20
N GLN A 184 9.38 -4.93 13.79
CA GLN A 184 8.66 -5.02 12.52
C GLN A 184 7.41 -4.12 12.49
N SER A 185 6.74 -3.97 13.63
CA SER A 185 5.58 -3.10 13.80
C SER A 185 5.97 -1.65 13.62
N ILE A 186 7.05 -1.21 14.29
CA ILE A 186 7.61 0.14 14.15
C ILE A 186 8.01 0.41 12.71
N GLU A 187 8.81 -0.47 12.08
CA GLU A 187 9.26 -0.30 10.69
C GLU A 187 8.07 -0.17 9.72
N SER A 188 7.03 -0.99 9.91
CA SER A 188 5.82 -0.94 9.08
C SER A 188 5.06 0.38 9.24
N LEU A 189 4.89 0.86 10.47
CA LEU A 189 4.20 2.12 10.75
C LEU A 189 5.00 3.33 10.25
N GLU A 190 6.32 3.34 10.44
CA GLU A 190 7.20 4.39 9.92
C GLU A 190 7.05 4.51 8.41
N LYS A 191 7.05 3.37 7.69
CA LYS A 191 6.85 3.35 6.25
C LYS A 191 5.49 3.94 5.84
N VAL A 192 4.41 3.55 6.53
CA VAL A 192 3.07 4.09 6.28
C VAL A 192 3.05 5.60 6.50
N ILE A 193 3.59 6.08 7.62
CA ILE A 193 3.65 7.52 7.93
C ILE A 193 4.46 8.29 6.88
N GLN A 194 5.60 7.75 6.45
CA GLN A 194 6.43 8.38 5.40
C GLN A 194 5.73 8.43 4.04
N ASP A 195 4.97 7.38 3.70
CA ASP A 195 4.18 7.37 2.47
C ASP A 195 3.02 8.37 2.54
N LEU A 196 2.37 8.53 3.70
CA LEU A 196 1.31 9.50 3.91
C LEU A 196 1.81 10.95 3.89
N LYS A 197 3.02 11.22 4.41
CA LYS A 197 3.64 12.57 4.37
C LYS A 197 3.83 13.14 2.96
N LYS A 198 3.71 12.32 1.92
CA LYS A 198 3.73 12.78 0.52
C LYS A 198 2.48 13.57 0.15
N PHE A 199 1.41 13.49 0.94
CA PHE A 199 0.16 14.20 0.70
C PHE A 199 0.06 15.43 1.62
N PRO A 200 -0.18 16.64 1.07
CA PRO A 200 -0.24 17.87 1.85
C PRO A 200 -1.26 17.82 3.00
N TRP A 201 -2.44 17.26 2.76
CA TRP A 201 -3.50 17.13 3.76
C TRP A 201 -3.17 16.15 4.89
N ALA A 202 -2.22 15.23 4.69
CA ALA A 202 -1.77 14.27 5.71
C ALA A 202 -0.58 14.78 6.55
N SER A 203 -0.15 16.03 6.34
CA SER A 203 1.09 16.57 6.90
C SER A 203 0.97 17.08 8.34
N ILE A 204 -0.07 16.69 9.09
CA ILE A 204 -0.24 17.10 10.48
C ILE A 204 0.89 16.48 11.33
N PRO A 205 1.77 17.29 11.95
CA PRO A 205 2.87 16.77 12.75
C PRO A 205 2.34 16.25 14.09
N ILE A 206 2.17 14.93 14.19
CA ILE A 206 1.78 14.27 15.43
C ILE A 206 3.01 14.23 16.35
N ARG A 207 2.96 14.99 17.46
CA ARG A 207 4.00 15.00 18.49
C ARG A 207 3.78 13.89 19.50
N HIS A 208 2.54 13.70 19.96
CA HIS A 208 2.19 12.66 20.92
C HIS A 208 0.92 11.93 20.47
N LEU A 209 0.92 10.59 20.57
CA LEU A 209 -0.22 9.73 20.27
C LEU A 209 -0.24 8.56 21.27
N GLU A 210 -1.33 8.42 22.02
CA GLU A 210 -1.50 7.31 22.96
C GLU A 210 -2.98 6.98 23.15
N TYR A 211 -3.30 5.68 23.24
CA TYR A 211 -4.64 5.18 23.57
C TYR A 211 -4.60 4.47 24.91
N ASP A 212 -5.42 4.91 25.86
CA ASP A 212 -5.46 4.36 27.22
C ASP A 212 -6.52 3.24 27.41
N GLY A 213 -7.23 2.87 26.34
CA GLY A 213 -8.34 1.90 26.38
C GLY A 213 -9.72 2.56 26.37
N GLU A 214 -9.83 3.85 26.66
CA GLU A 214 -11.08 4.61 26.61
C GLU A 214 -10.99 5.77 25.61
N GLN A 215 -9.90 6.53 25.66
CA GLN A 215 -9.69 7.71 24.86
C GLN A 215 -8.36 7.65 24.12
N LEU A 216 -8.38 8.18 22.90
CA LEU A 216 -7.18 8.41 22.11
C LEU A 216 -6.77 9.86 22.30
N ARG A 217 -5.54 10.07 22.79
CA ARG A 217 -4.95 11.38 22.99
C ARG A 217 -3.99 11.68 21.85
N ILE A 218 -4.14 12.87 21.26
CA ILE A 218 -3.26 13.38 20.21
C ILE A 218 -2.80 14.78 20.57
N THR A 219 -1.50 15.01 20.50
CA THR A 219 -0.89 16.33 20.55
C THR A 219 -0.19 16.60 19.23
N THR A 220 -0.50 17.71 18.60
CA THR A 220 0.17 18.18 17.39
C THR A 220 1.32 19.13 17.73
N GLY A 221 2.37 19.15 16.92
CA GLY A 221 3.48 20.11 17.04
C GLY A 221 3.28 21.37 16.21
N GLU A 222 4.02 22.44 16.53
CA GLU A 222 4.38 23.50 15.58
C GLU A 222 5.63 23.08 14.78
#